data_AF-A0A9E7HY91-F1
#
_entry.id   AF-A0A9E7HY91-F1
#
_cell.length_a   1.000
_cell.length_b   1.000
_cell.length_c   1.000
_cell.angle_alpha   90.00
_cell.angle_beta   90.00
_cell.angle_gamma   90.00
#
_symmetry.space_group_name_H-M   'P 1'
#
loop_
_entity.id
_entity.type
_entity.pdbx_description
1 polymer ?
#
loop_
_entity_poly.entity_id
_entity_poly.type
_entity_poly.pdbx_seq_one_letter_code
_entity_poly.pdbx_strand_id
1 'polypeptide(L)'
;MWFAHPGILEGTLTKQPFVCPMDHLFEIHTMLHGLSEEEFGPQIHFREYSFLQNPSVPKHVKESLLNVQLCDAHSKGCNISNETTSRGFIQFPRNSTEQMYMQVFSQYKDIKVLHFSSMANAFQGFSDEAREAKFRNRVKRYVGIWCCVENRDPGHIYYDMYWDEKPGWKPEPPRTKN
;
A
#
# COMPACT_ATOMS: atom_id res chain seq x y z
N MET A 1 -22.57 -10.50 -6.48
CA MET A 1 -23.77 -9.66 -6.42
C MET A 1 -23.36 -8.34 -7.05
N TRP A 2 -23.64 -8.15 -8.35
CA TRP A 2 -23.10 -7.05 -9.18
C TRP A 2 -24.24 -6.24 -9.83
N PHE A 3 -25.24 -5.86 -9.05
CA PHE A 3 -26.43 -5.13 -9.50
C PHE A 3 -26.60 -3.83 -8.72
N ALA A 4 -27.22 -2.81 -9.32
CA ALA A 4 -27.40 -1.50 -8.72
C ALA A 4 -28.13 -1.56 -7.34
N HIS A 5 -27.49 -1.04 -6.29
CA HIS A 5 -28.02 -0.96 -4.91
C HIS A 5 -27.23 0.09 -4.10
N PRO A 6 -27.73 0.64 -2.98
CA PRO A 6 -27.09 1.77 -2.26
C PRO A 6 -25.84 1.38 -1.45
N GLY A 7 -25.14 0.31 -1.81
CA GLY A 7 -24.06 -0.28 -1.00
C GLY A 7 -24.52 -0.94 0.31
N ILE A 8 -25.80 -0.81 0.69
CA ILE A 8 -26.41 -1.46 1.85
C ILE A 8 -27.30 -2.60 1.33
N LEU A 9 -27.05 -3.81 1.80
CA LEU A 9 -27.91 -4.96 1.53
C LEU A 9 -28.97 -5.05 2.63
N GLU A 10 -30.21 -4.69 2.29
CA GLU A 10 -31.34 -4.79 3.21
C GLU A 10 -31.47 -6.22 3.76
N GLY A 11 -31.73 -6.36 5.06
CA GLY A 11 -31.82 -7.65 5.74
C GLY A 11 -30.47 -8.25 6.18
N THR A 12 -29.34 -7.61 5.88
CA THR A 12 -28.03 -8.04 6.39
C THR A 12 -27.65 -7.34 7.71
N LEU A 13 -26.90 -8.04 8.57
CA LEU A 13 -26.41 -7.49 9.85
C LEU A 13 -25.15 -6.62 9.69
N THR A 14 -24.55 -6.58 8.50
CA THR A 14 -23.29 -5.90 8.25
C THR A 14 -23.49 -4.39 8.22
N LYS A 15 -23.07 -3.71 9.29
CA LYS A 15 -23.04 -2.24 9.35
C LYS A 15 -21.70 -1.73 8.84
N GLN A 16 -21.72 -0.69 8.00
CA GLN A 16 -20.51 -0.03 7.51
C GLN A 16 -20.09 1.11 8.47
N PRO A 17 -18.78 1.39 8.65
CA PRO A 17 -17.64 0.65 8.10
C PRO A 17 -17.34 -0.65 8.87
N PHE A 18 -16.80 -1.67 8.19
CA PHE A 18 -16.36 -2.94 8.78
C PHE A 18 -14.98 -3.34 8.23
N VAL A 19 -14.29 -4.24 8.93
CA VAL A 19 -13.05 -4.85 8.43
C VAL A 19 -13.42 -5.84 7.32
N CYS A 20 -13.08 -5.50 6.07
CA CYS A 20 -13.37 -6.35 4.92
C CYS A 20 -12.15 -7.19 4.50
N PRO A 21 -12.38 -8.39 3.95
CA PRO A 21 -11.36 -9.15 3.23
C PRO A 21 -10.75 -8.34 2.07
N MET A 22 -9.49 -8.66 1.71
CA MET A 22 -8.74 -7.93 0.67
C MET A 22 -9.41 -8.00 -0.71
N ASP A 23 -10.08 -9.10 -1.03
CA ASP A 23 -10.81 -9.34 -2.29
C ASP A 23 -12.04 -8.44 -2.48
N HIS A 24 -12.50 -7.75 -1.42
CA HIS A 24 -13.54 -6.74 -1.56
C HIS A 24 -13.01 -5.41 -2.13
N LEU A 25 -11.70 -5.17 -2.03
CA LEU A 25 -11.06 -3.93 -2.49
C LEU A 25 -10.13 -4.16 -3.69
N PHE A 26 -9.58 -5.37 -3.83
CA PHE A 26 -8.60 -5.72 -4.85
C PHE A 26 -9.06 -6.90 -5.72
N GLU A 27 -8.78 -6.83 -7.02
CA GLU A 27 -8.92 -7.94 -7.97
C GLU A 27 -7.79 -8.97 -7.77
N ILE A 28 -7.89 -9.78 -6.71
CA ILE A 28 -6.87 -10.79 -6.36
C ILE A 28 -6.59 -11.73 -7.53
N HIS A 29 -7.62 -12.10 -8.30
CA HIS A 29 -7.46 -12.91 -9.50
C HIS A 29 -6.47 -12.28 -10.49
N THR A 30 -6.60 -10.99 -10.77
CA THR A 30 -5.66 -10.24 -11.62
C THR A 30 -4.27 -10.13 -10.99
N MET A 31 -4.18 -9.96 -9.67
CA MET A 31 -2.89 -9.93 -8.96
C MET A 31 -2.14 -11.27 -9.06
N LEU A 32 -2.86 -12.41 -9.03
CA LEU A 32 -2.29 -13.76 -9.08
C LEU A 32 -1.93 -14.20 -10.51
N HIS A 33 -2.77 -13.91 -11.50
CA HIS A 33 -2.54 -14.37 -12.89
C HIS A 33 -1.31 -13.74 -13.55
N GLY A 34 -0.82 -12.62 -13.00
CA GLY A 34 0.27 -11.87 -13.59
C GLY A 34 -0.22 -11.06 -14.80
N LEU A 35 0.41 -9.91 -15.02
CA LEU A 35 0.15 -9.05 -16.17
C LEU A 35 1.47 -8.90 -16.92
N SER A 36 1.43 -8.65 -18.22
CA SER A 36 2.64 -8.53 -19.05
C SER A 36 3.59 -7.47 -18.49
N GLU A 37 4.87 -7.80 -18.34
CA GLU A 37 5.84 -6.83 -17.80
C GLU A 37 6.15 -5.70 -18.79
N GLU A 38 5.91 -5.93 -20.08
CA GLU A 38 6.06 -4.93 -21.12
C GLU A 38 5.15 -3.72 -20.87
N GLU A 39 3.88 -3.96 -20.54
CA GLU A 39 2.87 -2.91 -20.33
C GLU A 39 2.75 -2.50 -18.85
N PHE A 40 2.90 -3.47 -17.94
CA PHE A 40 2.58 -3.31 -16.51
C PHE A 40 3.83 -3.34 -15.61
N GLY A 41 5.03 -3.45 -16.16
CA GLY A 41 6.26 -3.51 -15.39
C GLY A 41 6.37 -4.77 -14.53
N PRO A 42 7.34 -4.84 -13.61
CA PRO A 42 7.62 -6.04 -12.82
C PRO A 42 6.41 -6.50 -11.99
N GLN A 43 6.29 -7.82 -11.76
CA GLN A 43 5.26 -8.37 -10.88
C GLN A 43 5.42 -7.88 -9.42
N ILE A 44 4.31 -7.59 -8.76
CA ILE A 44 4.27 -7.26 -7.33
C ILE A 44 3.75 -8.48 -6.58
N HIS A 45 4.63 -9.14 -5.83
CA HIS A 45 4.23 -10.23 -4.97
C HIS A 45 3.60 -9.69 -3.69
N PHE A 46 2.56 -10.36 -3.21
CA PHE A 46 1.86 -10.00 -1.98
C PHE A 46 1.71 -11.23 -1.08
N ARG A 47 1.46 -10.95 0.19
CA ARG A 47 1.11 -11.92 1.22
C ARG A 47 -0.03 -11.34 2.03
N GLU A 48 -0.83 -12.20 2.63
CA GLU A 48 -1.87 -11.77 3.56
C GLU A 48 -1.26 -11.02 4.75
N TYR A 49 -1.99 -10.07 5.31
CA TYR A 49 -1.51 -9.23 6.42
C TYR A 49 -1.08 -10.04 7.65
N SER A 50 -1.67 -11.24 7.84
CA SER A 50 -1.39 -12.17 8.93
C SER A 50 -0.20 -13.11 8.64
N PHE A 51 0.47 -12.99 7.49
CA PHE A 51 1.53 -13.90 7.06
C PHE A 51 2.59 -14.13 8.15
N LEU A 52 3.10 -13.06 8.77
CA LEU A 52 4.12 -13.18 9.83
C LEU A 52 3.60 -13.79 11.15
N GLN A 53 2.28 -13.79 11.36
CA GLN A 53 1.64 -14.40 12.53
C GLN A 53 1.48 -15.92 12.36
N ASN A 54 1.52 -16.42 11.12
CA ASN A 54 1.41 -17.85 10.84
C ASN A 54 2.55 -18.63 11.53
N PRO A 55 2.26 -19.61 12.41
CA PRO A 55 3.28 -20.40 13.11
C PRO A 55 4.26 -21.13 12.18
N SER A 56 3.84 -21.48 10.96
CA SER A 56 4.65 -22.19 9.97
C SER A 56 5.68 -21.31 9.26
N VAL A 57 5.59 -19.99 9.37
CA VAL A 57 6.62 -19.11 8.80
C VAL A 57 7.93 -19.31 9.57
N PRO A 58 9.06 -19.60 8.88
CA PRO A 58 10.33 -19.87 9.54
C PRO A 58 10.76 -18.73 10.47
N LYS A 59 11.27 -19.10 11.65
CA LYS A 59 11.69 -18.16 12.68
C LYS A 59 12.70 -17.12 12.17
N HIS A 60 13.67 -17.55 11.36
CA HIS A 60 14.67 -16.67 10.77
C HIS A 60 14.09 -15.59 9.82
N VAL A 61 12.91 -15.81 9.23
CA VAL A 61 12.22 -14.78 8.44
C VAL A 61 11.58 -13.75 9.37
N LYS A 62 10.92 -14.21 10.44
CA LYS A 62 10.24 -13.33 11.42
C LYS A 62 11.24 -12.45 12.18
N GLU A 63 12.40 -13.00 12.51
CA GLU A 63 13.46 -12.29 13.24
C GLU A 63 14.31 -11.39 12.33
N SER A 64 14.27 -11.61 11.01
CA SER A 64 14.96 -10.76 10.03
C SER A 64 14.10 -9.55 9.68
N LEU A 65 13.98 -8.65 10.66
CA LEU A 65 13.10 -7.49 10.65
C LEU A 65 13.91 -6.19 10.86
N LEU A 66 13.68 -5.21 9.99
CA LEU A 66 14.13 -3.84 10.18
C LEU A 66 12.92 -2.93 10.33
N ASN A 67 12.77 -2.33 11.52
CA ASN A 67 11.77 -1.31 11.75
C ASN A 67 12.23 0.03 11.17
N VAL A 68 11.36 0.67 10.39
CA VAL A 68 11.62 1.95 9.72
C VAL A 68 10.68 3.01 10.28
N GLN A 69 11.22 3.92 11.07
CA GLN A 69 10.49 5.03 11.65
C GLN A 69 10.57 6.23 10.71
N LEU A 70 9.42 6.64 10.14
CA LEU A 70 9.39 7.85 9.33
C LEU A 70 9.57 9.08 10.20
N CYS A 71 10.38 10.03 9.75
CA CYS A 71 10.66 11.29 10.43
C CYS A 71 10.61 12.48 9.49
N ASP A 72 10.38 13.67 10.04
CA ASP A 72 10.42 14.91 9.26
C ASP A 72 11.88 15.31 9.06
N ALA A 73 12.30 15.52 7.82
CA ALA A 73 13.70 15.82 7.47
C ALA A 73 14.29 17.03 8.23
N HIS A 74 13.44 17.98 8.61
CA HIS A 74 13.82 19.20 9.34
C HIS A 74 13.85 19.04 10.87
N SER A 75 13.46 17.88 11.39
CA SER A 75 13.42 17.62 12.84
C SER A 75 14.82 17.28 13.37
N LYS A 76 15.14 17.80 14.57
CA LYS A 76 16.39 17.48 15.27
C LYS A 76 16.39 15.99 15.63
N GLY A 77 17.13 15.20 14.86
CA GLY A 77 17.18 13.74 15.00
C GLY A 77 16.36 12.99 13.97
N CYS A 78 16.24 13.49 12.74
CA CYS A 78 15.91 12.68 11.56
C CYS A 78 17.20 12.44 10.76
N ASN A 79 18.14 11.73 11.38
CA ASN A 79 19.37 11.34 10.70
C ASN A 79 19.22 9.90 10.27
N ILE A 80 19.60 9.57 9.02
CA ILE A 80 19.71 8.18 8.59
C ILE A 80 20.79 7.54 9.45
N SER A 81 20.38 6.85 10.51
CA SER A 81 21.29 6.14 11.38
C SER A 81 21.75 4.89 10.62
N ASN A 82 22.99 4.91 10.12
CA ASN A 82 23.63 3.75 9.50
C ASN A 82 23.79 2.60 10.50
N GLU A 83 23.78 2.92 11.79
CA GLU A 83 23.66 1.95 12.86
C GLU A 83 22.17 1.81 13.18
N THR A 84 21.68 0.57 13.25
CA THR A 84 20.45 0.31 14.00
C THR A 84 20.68 0.94 15.37
N THR A 85 19.99 2.04 15.66
CA THR A 85 20.09 2.66 16.98
C THR A 85 19.86 1.57 18.02
N SER A 86 20.38 1.73 19.23
CA SER A 86 20.15 0.81 20.37
C SER A 86 18.66 0.46 20.63
N ARG A 87 17.74 1.10 19.90
CA ARG A 87 16.29 0.94 19.91
C ARG A 87 15.72 0.01 18.81
N GLY A 88 16.54 -0.58 17.93
CA GLY A 88 16.09 -1.59 16.96
C GLY A 88 15.30 -1.05 15.76
N PHE A 89 15.47 0.22 15.41
CA PHE A 89 14.87 0.85 14.22
C PHE A 89 15.85 1.84 13.56
N ILE A 90 15.61 2.12 12.28
CA ILE A 90 16.24 3.22 11.54
C ILE A 90 15.26 4.39 11.40
N GLN A 91 15.80 5.60 11.42
CA GLN A 91 15.05 6.79 11.08
C GLN A 91 15.17 7.06 9.59
N PHE A 92 14.04 7.27 8.93
CA PHE A 92 13.99 7.47 7.49
C PHE A 92 13.16 8.71 7.13
N PRO A 93 13.72 9.68 6.39
CA PRO A 93 12.99 10.90 6.07
C PRO A 93 11.72 10.64 5.27
N ARG A 94 10.63 11.32 5.61
CA ARG A 94 9.43 11.39 4.76
C ARG A 94 9.77 12.05 3.42
N ASN A 95 9.00 11.71 2.39
CA ASN A 95 9.14 12.18 1.02
C ASN A 95 10.55 11.91 0.47
N SER A 96 11.08 10.71 0.76
CA SER A 96 12.39 10.31 0.26
C SER A 96 12.32 9.89 -1.21
N THR A 97 13.40 10.17 -1.95
CA THR A 97 13.54 9.82 -3.37
C THR A 97 13.90 8.35 -3.59
N GLU A 98 13.67 7.83 -4.79
CA GLU A 98 14.09 6.47 -5.18
C GLU A 98 15.58 6.22 -4.92
N GLN A 99 16.45 7.21 -5.20
CA GLN A 99 17.89 7.08 -4.96
C GLN A 99 18.22 6.93 -3.47
N MET A 100 17.50 7.66 -2.61
CA MET A 100 17.66 7.56 -1.17
C MET A 100 17.27 6.17 -0.67
N TYR A 101 16.15 5.63 -1.15
CA TYR A 101 15.74 4.26 -0.85
C TYR A 101 16.81 3.24 -1.24
N MET A 102 17.32 3.32 -2.47
CA MET A 102 18.35 2.40 -2.96
C MET A 102 19.65 2.50 -2.14
N GLN A 103 20.10 3.72 -1.84
CA GLN A 103 21.32 3.94 -1.07
C GLN A 103 21.23 3.40 0.36
N VAL A 104 20.10 3.62 1.04
CA VAL A 104 19.93 3.19 2.43
C VAL A 104 19.68 1.69 2.51
N PHE A 105 18.71 1.18 1.77
CA PHE A 105 18.28 -0.22 1.92
C PHE A 105 19.23 -1.23 1.27
N SER A 106 20.13 -0.81 0.38
CA SER A 106 21.21 -1.68 -0.12
C SER A 106 22.14 -2.17 0.99
N GLN A 107 22.29 -1.41 2.08
CA GLN A 107 23.06 -1.81 3.28
C GLN A 107 22.37 -2.91 4.09
N TYR A 108 21.07 -3.12 3.85
CA TYR A 108 20.21 -4.08 4.56
C TYR A 108 19.74 -5.22 3.66
N LYS A 109 20.47 -5.54 2.58
CA LYS A 109 20.11 -6.58 1.59
C LYS A 109 19.82 -7.96 2.19
N ASP A 110 20.39 -8.26 3.34
CA ASP A 110 20.23 -9.55 4.02
C ASP A 110 18.98 -9.59 4.93
N ILE A 111 18.36 -8.44 5.20
CA ILE A 111 17.10 -8.32 5.93
C ILE A 111 15.93 -8.78 5.05
N LYS A 112 15.02 -9.59 5.61
CA LYS A 112 13.87 -10.15 4.88
C LYS A 112 12.62 -9.30 4.98
N VAL A 113 12.45 -8.53 6.07
CA VAL A 113 11.24 -7.75 6.33
C VAL A 113 11.61 -6.30 6.67
N LEU A 114 11.10 -5.36 5.87
CA LEU A 114 11.10 -3.94 6.20
C LEU A 114 9.72 -3.57 6.76
N HIS A 115 9.68 -3.06 7.98
CA HIS A 115 8.44 -2.69 8.64
C HIS A 115 8.39 -1.18 8.87
N PHE A 116 7.65 -0.49 8.01
CA PHE A 116 7.46 0.94 8.10
C PHE A 116 6.39 1.27 9.15
N SER A 117 6.71 2.18 10.06
CA SER A 117 5.77 2.79 11.01
C SER A 117 4.53 3.41 10.34
N SER A 118 4.70 3.89 9.10
CA SER A 118 3.62 4.36 8.23
C SER A 118 4.12 4.37 6.79
N MET A 119 3.21 4.19 5.83
CA MET A 119 3.50 4.43 4.40
C MET A 119 3.14 5.85 3.95
N ALA A 120 2.48 6.64 4.80
CA ALA A 120 2.08 8.00 4.46
C ALA A 120 3.31 8.90 4.26
N ASN A 121 3.45 9.46 3.06
CA ASN A 121 4.60 10.26 2.65
C ASN A 121 5.93 9.50 2.82
N ALA A 122 5.95 8.17 2.66
CA ALA A 122 7.21 7.41 2.73
C ALA A 122 8.07 7.65 1.48
N PHE A 123 7.44 7.61 0.32
CA PHE A 123 8.08 7.63 -0.99
C PHE A 123 7.58 8.82 -1.81
N GLN A 124 8.51 9.58 -2.38
CA GLN A 124 8.19 10.78 -3.17
C GLN A 124 7.73 10.46 -4.60
N GLY A 125 8.11 9.31 -5.14
CA GLY A 125 7.85 8.94 -6.54
C GLY A 125 9.08 8.36 -7.22
N PHE A 126 8.87 7.82 -8.42
CA PHE A 126 9.93 7.21 -9.22
C PHE A 126 10.76 8.28 -9.91
N SER A 127 12.04 7.99 -10.15
CA SER A 127 12.90 8.87 -10.95
C SER A 127 12.74 8.68 -12.46
N ASP A 128 12.20 7.52 -12.86
CA ASP A 128 11.92 7.15 -14.25
C ASP A 128 10.40 7.14 -14.49
N GLU A 129 9.93 8.12 -15.27
CA GLU A 129 8.51 8.29 -15.59
C GLU A 129 7.92 7.11 -16.36
N ALA A 130 8.70 6.45 -17.22
CA ALA A 130 8.23 5.29 -17.97
C ALA A 130 8.02 4.09 -17.04
N ARG A 131 8.91 3.91 -16.05
CA ARG A 131 8.74 2.91 -14.99
C ARG A 131 7.53 3.21 -14.12
N GLU A 132 7.34 4.48 -13.75
CA GLU A 132 6.16 4.90 -12.99
C GLU A 132 4.88 4.59 -13.76
N ALA A 133 4.79 4.96 -15.04
CA ALA A 133 3.61 4.72 -15.86
C ALA A 133 3.22 3.24 -15.89
N LYS A 134 4.20 2.34 -16.08
CA LYS A 134 3.98 0.89 -16.05
C LYS A 134 3.52 0.39 -14.68
N PHE A 135 4.15 0.86 -13.60
CA PHE A 135 3.72 0.54 -12.24
C PHE A 135 2.28 0.99 -11.97
N ARG A 136 1.92 2.22 -12.37
CA ARG A 136 0.57 2.76 -12.23
C ARG A 136 -0.43 1.98 -13.05
N ASN A 137 -0.10 1.62 -14.29
CA ASN A 137 -0.95 0.74 -15.11
C ASN A 137 -1.23 -0.59 -14.39
N ARG A 138 -0.23 -1.18 -13.73
CA ARG A 138 -0.42 -2.44 -12.96
C ARG A 138 -1.37 -2.23 -11.79
N VAL A 139 -1.11 -1.22 -10.98
CA VAL A 139 -1.90 -0.93 -9.78
C VAL A 139 -3.35 -0.55 -10.13
N LYS A 140 -3.59 0.15 -11.25
CA LYS A 140 -4.94 0.41 -11.78
C LYS A 140 -5.75 -0.88 -12.02
N ARG A 141 -5.08 -1.97 -12.39
CA ARG A 141 -5.73 -3.28 -12.60
C ARG A 141 -5.91 -4.09 -11.32
N TYR A 142 -5.27 -3.68 -10.23
CA TYR A 142 -5.38 -4.38 -8.95
C TYR A 142 -6.59 -3.94 -8.14
N VAL A 143 -7.15 -2.75 -8.40
CA VAL A 143 -8.36 -2.33 -7.69
C VAL A 143 -9.55 -3.09 -8.21
N GLY A 144 -10.36 -3.55 -7.26
CA GLY A 144 -11.64 -4.21 -7.46
C GLY A 144 -12.58 -3.45 -8.37
N ILE A 145 -13.55 -4.17 -8.91
CA ILE A 145 -14.81 -3.59 -9.34
C ILE A 145 -15.55 -3.06 -8.10
N TRP A 146 -15.92 -1.78 -8.12
CA TRP A 146 -16.70 -1.16 -7.07
C TRP A 146 -18.18 -1.21 -7.38
N CYS A 147 -18.87 -1.87 -6.47
CA CYS A 147 -20.32 -1.96 -6.37
C CYS A 147 -20.84 -0.90 -5.39
N CYS A 148 -22.10 -0.47 -5.41
CA CYS A 148 -23.09 -0.62 -6.47
C CYS A 148 -23.60 0.78 -6.82
N VAL A 149 -23.44 1.18 -8.08
CA VAL A 149 -23.93 2.48 -8.50
C VAL A 149 -25.42 2.32 -8.79
N GLU A 150 -26.25 2.97 -7.98
CA GLU A 150 -27.70 3.00 -8.22
C GLU A 150 -28.01 3.56 -9.61
N ASN A 151 -29.06 3.03 -10.24
CA ASN A 151 -29.53 3.48 -11.55
C ASN A 151 -28.49 3.35 -12.69
N ARG A 152 -27.53 2.43 -12.58
CA ARG A 152 -26.58 2.07 -13.65
C ARG A 152 -26.71 0.60 -14.04
N ASP A 153 -26.54 0.32 -15.32
CA ASP A 153 -26.39 -1.03 -15.87
C ASP A 153 -25.11 -1.10 -16.74
N PRO A 154 -24.09 -1.89 -16.35
CA PRO A 154 -24.05 -2.69 -15.13
C PRO A 154 -23.92 -1.81 -13.87
N GLY A 155 -24.44 -2.29 -12.74
CA GLY A 155 -24.48 -1.56 -11.47
C GLY A 155 -23.13 -1.42 -10.77
N HIS A 156 -22.02 -1.43 -11.50
CA HIS A 156 -20.67 -1.38 -10.95
C HIS A 156 -19.74 -0.50 -11.79
N ILE A 157 -18.65 -0.05 -11.18
CA ILE A 157 -17.60 0.75 -11.83
C ILE A 157 -16.22 0.15 -11.57
N TYR A 158 -15.27 0.42 -12.45
CA TYR A 158 -13.86 0.24 -12.12
C TYR A 158 -13.37 1.49 -11.42
N TYR A 159 -12.84 1.34 -10.21
CA TYR A 159 -12.27 2.47 -9.49
C TYR A 159 -10.85 2.74 -9.97
N ASP A 160 -10.66 3.89 -10.64
CA ASP A 160 -9.33 4.42 -10.87
C ASP A 160 -8.87 5.14 -9.59
N MET A 161 -8.07 4.46 -8.76
CA MET A 161 -7.56 5.05 -7.52
C MET A 161 -6.76 6.34 -7.73
N TYR A 162 -6.23 6.55 -8.92
CA TYR A 162 -5.48 7.75 -9.25
C TYR A 162 -6.38 8.95 -9.56
N TRP A 163 -7.70 8.75 -9.67
CA TRP A 163 -8.67 9.85 -9.80
C TRP A 163 -8.76 10.72 -8.53
N ASP A 164 -8.31 10.18 -7.40
CA ASP A 164 -8.20 10.93 -6.13
C ASP A 164 -6.98 11.86 -6.09
N GLU A 165 -6.01 11.68 -6.98
CA GLU A 165 -4.87 12.60 -7.13
C GLU A 165 -5.33 13.90 -7.78
N LYS A 166 -5.95 14.76 -6.98
CA LYS A 166 -6.39 16.09 -7.41
C LYS A 166 -5.32 17.13 -7.07
N PRO A 167 -4.97 18.04 -8.00
CA PRO A 167 -4.03 19.11 -7.72
C PRO A 167 -4.46 19.92 -6.48
N GLY A 168 -3.58 19.98 -5.47
CA GLY A 168 -3.83 20.73 -4.23
C GLY A 168 -4.80 20.10 -3.25
N TRP A 169 -5.28 18.88 -3.50
CA TRP A 169 -6.15 18.17 -2.55
C TRP A 169 -5.38 17.74 -1.31
N LYS A 170 -5.96 18.02 -0.13
CA LYS A 170 -5.47 17.58 1.16
C LYS A 170 -6.59 16.78 1.83
N PRO A 171 -6.33 15.56 2.35
CA PRO A 171 -7.35 14.81 3.08
C PRO A 171 -7.75 15.61 4.31
N GLU A 172 -9.04 15.86 4.49
CA GLU A 172 -9.56 16.29 5.78
C GLU A 172 -9.46 15.10 6.75
N PRO A 173 -8.73 15.21 7.86
CA PRO A 173 -8.66 14.11 8.82
C PRO A 173 -10.08 13.76 9.32
N PRO A 174 -10.38 12.47 9.58
CA PRO A 174 -11.66 12.08 10.13
C PRO A 174 -11.92 12.88 11.40
N ARG A 175 -13.13 13.45 11.54
CA ARG A 175 -13.55 14.10 12.79
C ARG A 175 -13.52 13.05 13.89
N THR A 176 -12.47 13.04 14.70
CA THR A 176 -12.45 12.30 15.96
C THR A 176 -13.54 12.91 16.84
N LYS A 177 -14.52 12.10 17.26
CA LYS A 177 -15.44 12.53 18.31
C LYS A 177 -14.61 12.74 19.58
N ASN A 178 -14.58 13.98 20.05
CA ASN A 178 -14.13 14.30 21.42
C ASN A 178 -15.11 13.71 22.43
#